data_AF-A0A3B9IT68-F1
#
_entry.id   AF-A0A3B9IT68-F1
#
_cell.length_a   1.000
_cell.length_b   1.000
_cell.length_c   1.000
_cell.angle_alpha   90.00
_cell.angle_beta   90.00
_cell.angle_gamma   90.00
#
_symmetry.space_group_name_H-M   'P 1'
#
loop_
_entity.id
_entity.type
_entity.pdbx_description
1 polymer ?
#
loop_
_entity_poly.entity_id
_entity_poly.type
_entity_poly.pdbx_seq_one_letter_code
_entity_poly.pdbx_strand_id
1 'polypeptide(L)'
;MPANGLLFDDLPRRSAPGAHLLDGFALPVAADLLRAVEVVAAAAPFRHLITPGGRRMSVAMTNCGRLGWVSDRRGYRYDPIDPESGRPWPEMPALFGDLADRAATAAGFPGFRPDACLINLYTPGARLGMHQDRDEGDLTQPIVSVSLGLPAVFQFGGPSRRDPVTNIDLV
;
A
#
# COMPACT_ATOMS: atom_id res chain seq x y z
N MET A 1 -13.38 14.01 36.47
CA MET A 1 -12.66 14.32 35.22
C MET A 1 -12.62 13.03 34.41
N PRO A 2 -13.25 12.91 33.24
CA PRO A 2 -13.07 11.71 32.42
C PRO A 2 -11.70 11.78 31.73
N ALA A 3 -11.02 10.65 31.66
CA ALA A 3 -9.73 10.49 31.01
C ALA A 3 -9.83 10.83 29.51
N ASN A 4 -8.86 11.57 29.00
CA ASN A 4 -8.58 11.66 27.56
C ASN A 4 -8.30 10.24 27.05
N GLY A 5 -9.29 9.58 26.47
CA GLY A 5 -9.04 8.42 25.60
C GLY A 5 -8.43 8.95 24.32
N LEU A 6 -7.16 8.63 24.06
CA LEU A 6 -6.53 9.02 22.81
C LEU A 6 -7.13 8.16 21.70
N LEU A 7 -7.34 8.75 20.53
CA LEU A 7 -7.98 8.17 19.34
C LEU A 7 -7.35 6.83 18.86
N PHE A 8 -6.22 6.41 19.44
CA PHE A 8 -5.33 5.36 18.96
C PHE A 8 -4.83 4.38 20.04
N ASP A 9 -5.47 4.31 21.22
CA ASP A 9 -4.92 3.57 22.37
C ASP A 9 -4.94 2.02 22.23
N ASP A 10 -5.66 1.46 21.25
CA ASP A 10 -5.83 0.00 21.07
C ASP A 10 -5.15 -0.55 19.80
N LEU A 11 -3.82 -0.49 19.73
CA LEU A 11 -3.02 -1.03 18.61
C LEU A 11 -2.27 -2.31 18.99
N PRO A 12 -2.22 -3.32 18.11
CA PRO A 12 -2.98 -3.48 16.86
C PRO A 12 -4.42 -3.98 17.08
N ARG A 13 -5.38 -3.48 16.31
CA ARG A 13 -6.76 -4.00 16.31
C ARG A 13 -6.93 -5.03 15.19
N ARG A 14 -7.30 -6.27 15.52
CA ARG A 14 -7.54 -7.31 14.51
C ARG A 14 -8.81 -6.99 13.69
N SER A 15 -8.68 -6.90 12.37
CA SER A 15 -9.80 -6.67 11.44
C SER A 15 -10.32 -7.97 10.83
N ALA A 16 -9.45 -8.97 10.66
CA ALA A 16 -9.79 -10.33 10.22
C ALA A 16 -8.68 -11.32 10.63
N PRO A 17 -8.82 -12.64 10.40
CA PRO A 17 -7.69 -13.55 10.58
C PRO A 17 -6.48 -13.17 9.74
N GLY A 18 -5.34 -12.90 10.40
CA GLY A 18 -4.10 -12.45 9.75
C GLY A 18 -4.08 -10.98 9.32
N ALA A 19 -5.16 -10.21 9.56
CA ALA A 19 -5.24 -8.80 9.21
C ALA A 19 -5.40 -7.92 10.47
N HIS A 20 -4.59 -6.88 10.55
CA HIS A 20 -4.56 -5.94 11.66
C HIS A 20 -4.65 -4.51 11.13
N LEU A 21 -5.39 -3.68 11.85
CA LEU A 21 -5.48 -2.24 11.64
C LEU A 21 -4.68 -1.55 12.75
N LEU A 22 -3.74 -0.70 12.32
CA LEU A 22 -2.85 0.04 13.20
C LEU A 22 -3.14 1.55 13.07
N ASP A 23 -4.28 1.98 13.62
CA ASP A 23 -4.76 3.36 13.57
C ASP A 23 -3.70 4.34 14.11
N GLY A 24 -3.37 5.39 13.36
CA GLY A 24 -2.42 6.42 13.78
C GLY A 24 -0.94 6.01 13.82
N PHE A 25 -0.58 4.77 13.46
CA PHE A 25 0.79 4.25 13.61
C PHE A 25 1.84 5.01 12.79
N ALA A 26 1.46 5.53 11.62
CA ALA A 26 2.33 6.32 10.74
C ALA A 26 2.32 7.82 11.07
N LEU A 27 1.42 8.32 11.93
CA LEU A 27 1.26 9.75 12.21
C LEU A 27 2.55 10.44 12.66
N PRO A 28 3.39 9.84 13.54
CA PRO A 28 4.61 10.50 14.00
C PRO A 28 5.60 10.84 12.88
N VAL A 29 5.50 10.16 11.74
CA VAL A 29 6.41 10.31 10.59
C VAL A 29 5.69 10.67 9.28
N ALA A 30 4.39 11.01 9.34
CA ALA A 30 3.56 11.22 8.15
C ALA A 30 4.10 12.31 7.21
N ALA A 31 4.62 13.41 7.76
CA ALA A 31 5.20 14.48 6.97
C ALA A 31 6.50 14.05 6.24
N ASP A 32 7.32 13.21 6.89
CA ASP A 32 8.53 12.65 6.28
C ASP A 32 8.18 11.61 5.21
N LEU A 33 7.13 10.80 5.42
CA LEU A 33 6.62 9.87 4.43
C LEU A 33 6.19 10.60 3.15
N LEU A 34 5.42 11.68 3.29
CA LEU A 34 4.98 12.49 2.15
C LEU A 34 6.17 13.10 1.38
N ARG A 35 7.18 13.64 2.08
CA ARG A 35 8.42 14.12 1.43
C ARG A 35 9.15 13.00 0.70
N ALA A 36 9.23 11.81 1.28
CA ALA A 36 9.85 10.67 0.63
C ALA A 36 9.06 10.22 -0.62
N VAL A 37 7.72 10.28 -0.58
CA VAL A 37 6.87 10.05 -1.77
C VAL A 37 7.20 11.08 -2.87
N GLU A 38 7.35 12.37 -2.54
CA GLU A 38 7.72 13.40 -3.50
C GLU A 38 9.08 13.12 -4.17
N VAL A 39 10.06 12.66 -3.40
CA VAL A 39 11.38 12.27 -3.92
C VAL A 39 11.27 11.08 -4.89
N VAL A 40 10.51 10.03 -4.52
CA VAL A 40 10.27 8.89 -5.41
C VAL A 40 9.55 9.34 -6.68
N ALA A 41 8.50 10.14 -6.55
CA ALA A 41 7.69 10.62 -7.67
C ALA A 41 8.48 11.56 -8.61
N ALA A 42 9.48 12.29 -8.11
CA ALA A 42 10.37 13.07 -8.95
C ALA A 42 11.26 12.19 -9.85
N ALA A 43 11.67 11.02 -9.35
CA ALA A 43 12.52 10.08 -10.09
C ALA A 43 11.73 9.11 -11.00
N ALA A 44 10.57 8.64 -10.53
CA ALA A 44 9.62 7.81 -11.24
C ALA A 44 8.21 8.42 -11.09
N PRO A 45 7.77 9.26 -12.05
CA PRO A 45 6.48 9.95 -11.96
C PRO A 45 5.27 9.02 -11.86
N PHE A 46 4.23 9.50 -11.19
CA PHE A 46 2.94 8.83 -11.16
C PHE A 46 2.34 8.74 -12.56
N ARG A 47 1.73 7.59 -12.87
CA ARG A 47 0.97 7.36 -14.11
C ARG A 47 -0.30 6.58 -13.87
N HIS A 48 -1.20 6.62 -14.84
CA HIS A 48 -2.36 5.72 -14.85
C HIS A 48 -2.04 4.49 -15.67
N LEU A 49 -1.95 3.33 -15.00
CA LEU A 49 -1.66 2.07 -15.67
C LEU A 49 -2.85 1.57 -16.51
N ILE A 50 -2.54 0.70 -17.47
CA ILE A 50 -3.52 0.05 -18.34
C ILE A 50 -3.70 -1.38 -17.88
N THR A 51 -4.91 -1.76 -17.50
CA THR A 51 -5.21 -3.14 -17.12
C THR A 51 -5.05 -4.09 -18.33
N PRO A 52 -4.92 -5.41 -18.12
CA PRO A 52 -4.82 -6.39 -19.21
C PRO A 52 -6.01 -6.32 -20.18
N GLY A 53 -7.19 -5.97 -19.67
CA GLY A 53 -8.39 -5.72 -20.48
C GLY A 53 -8.41 -4.38 -21.22
N GLY A 54 -7.32 -3.63 -21.23
CA GLY A 54 -7.17 -2.36 -21.95
C GLY A 54 -7.81 -1.14 -21.26
N ARG A 55 -8.31 -1.28 -20.03
CA ARG A 55 -8.91 -0.15 -19.29
C ARG A 55 -7.85 0.64 -18.55
N ARG A 56 -7.90 1.97 -18.65
CA ARG A 56 -7.06 2.89 -17.86
C ARG A 56 -7.55 2.95 -16.41
N MET A 57 -6.65 2.76 -15.46
CA MET A 57 -6.95 2.84 -14.02
C MET A 57 -7.17 4.30 -13.60
N SER A 58 -8.12 4.53 -12.69
CA SER A 58 -8.38 5.87 -12.16
C SER A 58 -7.36 6.32 -11.10
N VAL A 59 -6.77 5.35 -10.39
CA VAL A 59 -5.65 5.56 -9.46
C VAL A 59 -4.37 5.80 -10.26
N ALA A 60 -3.57 6.78 -9.87
CA ALA A 60 -2.23 6.95 -10.41
C ALA A 60 -1.22 6.21 -9.52
N MET A 61 -0.22 5.58 -10.14
CA MET A 61 0.70 4.67 -9.49
C MET A 61 2.15 4.96 -9.86
N THR A 62 3.04 4.77 -8.91
CA THR A 62 4.48 4.63 -9.11
C THR A 62 5.05 3.63 -8.11
N ASN A 63 6.33 3.27 -8.21
CA ASN A 63 6.96 2.30 -7.32
C ASN A 63 8.34 2.76 -6.85
N CYS A 64 8.81 2.18 -5.74
CA CYS A 64 10.21 2.18 -5.33
C CYS A 64 10.60 0.81 -4.76
N GLY A 65 11.91 0.55 -4.68
CA GLY A 65 12.47 -0.75 -4.28
C GLY A 65 13.12 -1.51 -5.43
N ARG A 66 13.48 -2.76 -5.17
CA ARG A 66 14.09 -3.65 -6.16
C ARG A 66 13.11 -4.04 -7.27
N LEU A 67 11.82 -4.07 -6.94
CA LEU A 67 10.73 -4.43 -7.83
C LEU A 67 9.61 -3.39 -7.75
N GLY A 68 8.92 -3.19 -8.86
CA GLY A 68 7.69 -2.40 -8.90
C GLY A 68 6.57 -3.19 -9.56
N TRP A 69 5.35 -3.05 -9.05
CA TRP A 69 4.18 -3.64 -9.67
C TRP A 69 3.78 -2.83 -10.91
N VAL A 70 3.60 -3.53 -12.02
CA VAL A 70 3.22 -2.94 -13.30
C VAL A 70 2.02 -3.65 -13.90
N SER A 71 1.25 -2.89 -14.68
CA SER A 71 0.11 -3.39 -15.43
C SER A 71 0.12 -2.82 -16.84
N ASP A 72 0.02 -3.72 -17.80
CA ASP A 72 -0.19 -3.41 -19.21
C ASP A 72 -1.03 -4.52 -19.86
N ARG A 73 -1.19 -4.49 -21.19
CA ARG A 73 -1.95 -5.50 -21.95
C ARG A 73 -1.38 -6.92 -21.84
N ARG A 74 -0.15 -7.10 -21.38
CA ARG A 74 0.52 -8.40 -21.20
C ARG A 74 0.18 -9.05 -19.86
N GLY A 75 -0.31 -8.29 -18.88
CA GLY A 75 -0.63 -8.82 -17.56
C GLY A 75 -0.23 -7.90 -16.42
N TYR A 76 -0.38 -8.43 -15.21
CA TYR A 76 0.18 -7.89 -13.96
C TYR A 76 1.49 -8.62 -13.65
N ARG A 77 2.49 -7.89 -13.15
CA ARG A 77 3.77 -8.48 -12.73
C ARG A 77 4.55 -7.51 -11.86
N TYR A 78 5.49 -8.06 -11.10
CA TYR A 78 6.61 -7.29 -10.56
C TYR A 78 7.76 -7.25 -11.59
N ASP A 79 8.32 -6.06 -11.81
CA ASP A 79 9.40 -5.82 -12.78
C ASP A 79 10.47 -4.94 -12.13
N PRO A 80 11.78 -5.25 -12.25
CA PRO A 80 12.84 -4.39 -11.72
C PRO A 80 12.99 -3.08 -12.51
N ILE A 81 12.45 -3.01 -13.73
CA ILE A 81 12.56 -1.84 -14.61
C ILE A 81 11.22 -1.11 -14.70
N ASP A 82 11.28 0.22 -14.52
CA ASP A 82 10.18 1.10 -14.83
C ASP A 82 9.94 1.13 -16.36
N PRO A 83 8.76 0.71 -16.85
CA PRO A 83 8.50 0.57 -18.28
C PRO A 83 8.43 1.89 -19.06
N GLU A 84 8.33 3.05 -18.41
CA GLU A 84 8.27 4.35 -19.11
C GLU A 84 9.64 5.01 -19.21
N SER A 85 10.45 4.92 -18.16
CA SER A 85 11.83 5.44 -18.22
C SER A 85 12.85 4.43 -18.75
N GLY A 86 12.55 3.13 -18.72
CA GLY A 86 13.49 2.06 -19.08
C GLY A 86 14.64 1.89 -18.09
N ARG A 87 14.53 2.49 -16.90
CA ARG A 87 15.54 2.47 -15.83
C ARG A 87 15.03 1.66 -14.63
N PRO A 88 15.90 1.21 -13.72
CA PRO A 88 15.45 0.66 -12.44
C PRO A 88 14.55 1.63 -11.68
N TRP A 89 13.64 1.10 -10.88
CA TRP A 89 12.86 1.90 -9.94
C TRP A 89 13.78 2.63 -8.94
N PRO A 90 13.36 3.79 -8.40
CA PRO A 90 14.08 4.44 -7.31
C PRO A 90 14.27 3.49 -6.14
N GLU A 91 15.40 3.60 -5.45
CA GLU A 91 15.63 2.84 -4.22
C GLU A 91 14.52 3.13 -3.20
N MET A 92 14.15 2.11 -2.42
CA MET A 92 13.15 2.28 -1.37
C MET A 92 13.72 3.21 -0.29
N PRO A 93 13.05 4.33 0.04
CA PRO A 93 13.46 5.17 1.17
C PRO A 93 13.56 4.34 2.45
N ALA A 94 14.64 4.50 3.22
CA ALA A 94 14.84 3.75 4.46
C ALA A 94 13.64 3.85 5.41
N LEU A 95 13.03 5.04 5.49
CA LEU A 95 11.82 5.29 6.26
C LEU A 95 10.64 4.37 5.90
N PHE A 96 10.48 4.01 4.62
CA PHE A 96 9.40 3.12 4.19
C PHE A 96 9.66 1.70 4.67
N GLY A 97 10.89 1.20 4.49
CA GLY A 97 11.30 -0.12 4.96
C GLY A 97 11.20 -0.25 6.48
N ASP A 98 11.69 0.74 7.22
CA ASP A 98 11.66 0.77 8.69
C ASP A 98 10.23 0.84 9.25
N LEU A 99 9.35 1.64 8.61
CA LEU A 99 7.95 1.69 9.02
C LEU A 99 7.24 0.36 8.73
N ALA A 100 7.50 -0.24 7.57
CA ALA A 100 6.90 -1.51 7.17
C ALA A 100 7.31 -2.66 8.10
N ASP A 101 8.60 -2.78 8.44
CA ASP A 101 9.10 -3.79 9.38
C ASP A 101 8.49 -3.62 10.78
N ARG A 102 8.45 -2.39 11.30
CA ARG A 102 7.83 -2.11 12.61
C ARG A 102 6.34 -2.42 12.62
N ALA A 103 5.61 -2.05 11.56
CA ALA A 103 4.18 -2.32 11.45
C ALA A 103 3.89 -3.83 11.33
N ALA A 104 4.66 -4.53 10.50
CA ALA A 104 4.55 -5.98 10.36
C ALA A 104 4.87 -6.70 11.68
N THR A 105 5.95 -6.31 12.36
CA THR A 105 6.32 -6.83 13.68
C THR A 105 5.21 -6.60 14.69
N ALA A 106 4.65 -5.40 14.78
CA ALA A 106 3.52 -5.10 15.66
C ALA A 106 2.27 -5.94 15.34
N ALA A 107 2.04 -6.26 14.07
CA ALA A 107 0.97 -7.12 13.60
C ALA A 107 1.25 -8.63 13.72
N GLY A 108 2.37 -9.04 14.30
CA GLY A 108 2.73 -10.46 14.51
C GLY A 108 3.48 -11.12 13.34
N PHE A 109 4.03 -10.33 12.41
CA PHE A 109 4.81 -10.78 11.26
C PHE A 109 6.26 -10.23 11.33
N PRO A 110 7.09 -10.71 12.28
CA PRO A 110 8.45 -10.20 12.45
C PRO A 110 9.36 -10.58 11.29
N GLY A 111 10.35 -9.73 11.00
CA GLY A 111 11.36 -10.00 9.97
C GLY A 111 10.91 -9.73 8.54
N PHE A 112 9.79 -9.02 8.37
CA PHE A 112 9.32 -8.57 7.07
C PHE A 112 10.33 -7.58 6.45
N ARG A 113 10.78 -7.88 5.24
CA ARG A 113 11.72 -7.03 4.48
C ARG A 113 11.15 -6.77 3.10
N PRO A 114 10.40 -5.68 2.88
CA PRO A 114 9.79 -5.41 1.59
C PRO A 114 10.88 -5.11 0.56
N ASP A 115 10.76 -5.72 -0.62
CA ASP A 115 11.61 -5.41 -1.78
C ASP A 115 10.85 -4.67 -2.89
N ALA A 116 9.55 -4.45 -2.70
CA ALA A 116 8.69 -3.63 -3.53
C ALA A 116 7.82 -2.71 -2.67
N CYS A 117 7.58 -1.49 -3.15
CA CYS A 117 6.59 -0.58 -2.59
C CYS A 117 5.84 0.11 -3.73
N LEU A 118 4.56 -0.24 -3.88
CA LEU A 118 3.62 0.43 -4.78
C LEU A 118 3.03 1.66 -4.06
N ILE A 119 3.14 2.82 -4.70
CA ILE A 119 2.59 4.08 -4.19
C ILE A 119 1.35 4.43 -5.02
N ASN A 120 0.22 4.53 -4.35
CA ASN A 120 -1.07 4.84 -4.95
C ASN A 120 -1.49 6.28 -4.64
N LEU A 121 -1.76 7.07 -5.68
CA LEU A 121 -2.30 8.42 -5.57
C LEU A 121 -3.78 8.42 -5.98
N TYR A 122 -4.63 8.73 -5.00
CA TYR A 122 -6.08 8.85 -5.17
C TYR A 122 -6.49 10.32 -5.21
N THR A 123 -7.03 10.77 -6.34
CA THR A 123 -7.76 12.03 -6.43
C THR A 123 -9.25 11.80 -6.16
N PRO A 124 -10.04 12.83 -5.82
CA PRO A 124 -11.49 12.67 -5.65
C PRO A 124 -12.14 11.92 -6.83
N GLY A 125 -12.90 10.87 -6.54
CA GLY A 125 -13.53 9.99 -7.53
C GLY A 125 -12.68 8.82 -8.04
N ALA A 126 -11.37 8.79 -7.74
CA ALA A 126 -10.53 7.62 -8.00
C ALA A 126 -10.95 6.44 -7.11
N ARG A 127 -10.93 5.24 -7.68
CA ARG A 127 -11.30 4.00 -7.00
C ARG A 127 -10.48 2.82 -7.53
N LEU A 128 -10.20 1.90 -6.62
CA LEU A 128 -9.64 0.59 -6.93
C LEU A 128 -10.70 -0.47 -6.58
N GLY A 129 -11.05 -1.33 -7.53
CA GLY A 129 -12.08 -2.34 -7.32
C GLY A 129 -11.59 -3.52 -6.48
N MET A 130 -12.50 -4.37 -6.01
CA MET A 130 -12.16 -5.61 -5.29
C MET A 130 -11.20 -6.49 -6.11
N HIS A 131 -10.04 -6.77 -5.52
CA HIS A 131 -8.97 -7.60 -6.07
C HIS A 131 -8.29 -8.39 -4.93
N GLN A 132 -7.39 -9.28 -5.31
CA GLN A 132 -6.47 -9.95 -4.41
C GLN A 132 -5.07 -9.68 -4.90
N ASP A 133 -4.16 -9.40 -3.97
CA ASP A 133 -2.74 -9.34 -4.24
C ASP A 133 -2.21 -10.77 -4.24
N ARG A 134 -1.87 -11.27 -5.43
CA ARG A 134 -1.48 -12.66 -5.70
C ARG A 134 -0.34 -12.78 -6.72
N ASP A 135 0.29 -11.66 -7.03
CA ASP A 135 1.38 -11.60 -8.00
C ASP A 135 2.76 -11.78 -7.32
N GLU A 136 2.77 -11.92 -5.99
CA GLU A 136 3.95 -12.11 -5.15
C GLU A 136 4.49 -13.55 -5.23
N GLY A 137 5.82 -13.70 -5.19
CA GLY A 137 6.48 -15.00 -5.21
C GLY A 137 6.38 -15.79 -3.90
N ASP A 138 6.16 -15.11 -2.77
CA ASP A 138 5.99 -15.71 -1.44
C ASP A 138 4.75 -15.13 -0.74
N LEU A 139 3.65 -15.88 -0.78
CA LEU A 139 2.37 -15.49 -0.17
C LEU A 139 2.35 -15.66 1.36
N THR A 140 3.46 -16.10 1.98
CA THR A 140 3.58 -16.14 3.45
C THR A 140 4.00 -14.80 4.04
N GLN A 141 4.52 -13.88 3.20
CA GLN A 141 4.85 -12.52 3.61
C GLN A 141 3.58 -11.66 3.71
N PRO A 142 3.49 -10.74 4.70
CA PRO A 142 2.35 -9.84 4.82
C PRO A 142 2.39 -8.74 3.75
N ILE A 143 1.25 -8.06 3.61
CA ILE A 143 1.17 -6.76 2.93
C ILE A 143 0.99 -5.70 4.02
N VAL A 144 1.87 -4.69 4.00
CA VAL A 144 1.74 -3.51 4.85
C VAL A 144 1.24 -2.35 4.01
N SER A 145 0.01 -1.90 4.28
CA SER A 145 -0.61 -0.76 3.61
C SER A 145 -0.63 0.45 4.55
N VAL A 146 -0.07 1.57 4.09
CA VAL A 146 0.00 2.83 4.84
C VAL A 146 -0.87 3.87 4.13
N SER A 147 -1.82 4.44 4.87
CA SER A 147 -2.71 5.50 4.36
C SER A 147 -2.23 6.88 4.81
N LEU A 148 -2.25 7.84 3.89
CA LEU A 148 -1.81 9.23 4.12
C LEU A 148 -2.77 10.18 3.41
N GLY A 149 -3.17 11.26 4.09
CA GLY A 149 -3.96 12.34 3.49
C GLY A 149 -5.47 12.17 3.68
N LEU A 150 -6.23 12.22 2.59
CA LEU A 150 -7.70 12.17 2.66
C LEU A 150 -8.19 10.82 3.15
N PRO A 151 -9.29 10.78 3.94
CA PRO A 151 -9.87 9.53 4.40
C PRO A 151 -10.44 8.72 3.22
N ALA A 152 -10.40 7.40 3.35
CA ALA A 152 -10.92 6.48 2.36
C ALA A 152 -11.68 5.31 3.02
N VAL A 153 -12.68 4.77 2.31
CA VAL A 153 -13.34 3.53 2.70
C VAL A 153 -12.61 2.36 2.04
N PHE A 154 -11.99 1.52 2.84
CA PHE A 154 -11.35 0.28 2.40
C PHE A 154 -12.32 -0.88 2.52
N GLN A 155 -12.54 -1.58 1.40
CA GLN A 155 -13.43 -2.73 1.34
C GLN A 155 -12.62 -4.01 1.53
N PHE A 156 -12.86 -4.73 2.63
CA PHE A 156 -12.18 -5.97 2.95
C PHE A 156 -13.15 -7.15 2.87
N GLY A 157 -12.84 -8.12 2.01
CA GLY A 157 -13.67 -9.30 1.77
C GLY A 157 -13.00 -10.61 2.21
N GLY A 158 -13.58 -11.72 1.79
CA GLY A 158 -13.00 -13.06 1.97
C GLY A 158 -12.23 -13.58 0.74
N PRO A 159 -11.75 -14.83 0.78
CA PRO A 159 -11.04 -15.46 -0.33
C PRO A 159 -11.90 -15.63 -1.60
N SER A 160 -13.23 -15.60 -1.49
CA SER A 160 -14.16 -15.64 -2.62
C SER A 160 -14.79 -14.28 -2.89
N ARG A 161 -14.99 -13.96 -4.18
CA ARG A 161 -15.65 -12.71 -4.63
C ARG A 161 -17.08 -12.52 -4.12
N ARG A 162 -17.71 -13.59 -3.61
CA ARG A 162 -19.08 -13.57 -3.08
C ARG A 162 -19.14 -13.45 -1.57
N ASP A 163 -17.99 -13.49 -0.89
CA ASP A 163 -17.95 -13.41 0.56
C ASP A 163 -18.40 -12.02 1.04
N PRO A 164 -18.93 -11.91 2.27
CA PRO A 164 -19.29 -10.63 2.86
C PRO A 164 -18.13 -9.64 2.82
N VAL A 165 -18.46 -8.37 2.58
CA VAL A 165 -17.49 -7.27 2.55
C VAL A 165 -17.70 -6.40 3.77
N THR A 166 -16.61 -6.12 4.49
CA THR A 166 -16.56 -5.16 5.58
C THR A 166 -15.96 -3.85 5.07
N ASN A 167 -16.59 -2.73 5.40
CA ASN A 167 -16.04 -1.40 5.16
C ASN A 167 -15.21 -0.99 6.37
N ILE A 168 -13.98 -0.57 6.13
CA ILE A 168 -13.04 -0.08 7.12
C ILE A 168 -12.69 1.35 6.73
N ASP A 169 -12.95 2.30 7.62
CA ASP A 169 -12.55 3.69 7.41
C ASP A 169 -11.05 3.82 7.70
N LEU A 170 -10.29 4.26 6.70
CA LEU A 170 -8.88 4.61 6.83
C LEU A 170 -8.81 6.14 6.96
N VAL A 171 -8.45 6.60 8.15
CA VAL A 171 -8.44 8.03 8.56
C VAL A 171 -7.07 8.48 9.06
#